data_AF-A0A7K5ZSB2-F1
#
_entry.id   AF-A0A7K5ZSB2-F1
#
_cell.length_a   1.000
_cell.length_b   1.000
_cell.length_c   1.000
_cell.angle_alpha   90.00
_cell.angle_beta   90.00
_cell.angle_gamma   90.00
#
_symmetry.space_group_name_H-M   'P 1'
#
loop_
_entity.id
_entity.type
_entity.pdbx_description
1 polymer ?
#
loop_
_entity_poly.entity_id
_entity_poly.type
_entity_poly.pdbx_seq_one_letter_code
_entity_poly.pdbx_strand_id
1 'polypeptide(L)'
;AGRKKLHTAPVGQVFRLRPFHVLVATGGGYAGYRKYEDYKLEQLEKRGIEVPVKLASEWEVALYKSVPTRLLSRAWGRLNQVELPTWLRKPVYSLYIWTFGVNMKEAAVEDLHHYRNLSEFFRRKLKPQARPVCGVHSVISPSDGKILNFGQVKNCEVEQVKGVTYSLESFLGPRVSTEELHFSQAPPGNSFQQQLVTKEGNELYHCVIYLAPGDYHCFHSPTDWTVSHRRHFPGSLMSVNPGVARWIKELFCHNERVVLTGDWKHGFFSLTAVGATNVGSIRIYFDQDLHTNSPSYSKGSYNDFSFISNNNKEGIPMRKGEHLGEFNLGSTIVLIFEAPKDFKFNLKAGQKIRFGEALGSL
;
A
#
# COMPACT_ATOMS: atom_id res chain seq x y z
N ALA A 1 -66.71 25.82 50.84
CA ALA A 1 -65.32 25.31 50.72
C ALA A 1 -65.30 24.14 49.73
N GLY A 2 -64.48 24.21 48.69
CA GLY A 2 -64.41 23.17 47.65
C GLY A 2 -63.44 23.55 46.54
N ARG A 3 -62.13 23.56 46.85
CA ARG A 3 -61.06 23.94 45.93
C ARG A 3 -60.71 22.73 45.03
N LYS A 4 -61.15 22.73 43.77
CA LYS A 4 -60.74 21.73 42.76
C LYS A 4 -59.24 21.90 42.47
N LYS A 5 -58.45 20.86 42.72
CA LYS A 5 -57.01 20.79 42.39
C LYS A 5 -56.86 20.54 40.88
N LEU A 6 -56.27 21.49 40.15
CA LEU A 6 -55.73 21.22 38.82
C LEU A 6 -54.42 20.42 38.98
N HIS A 7 -54.38 19.22 38.39
CA HIS A 7 -53.13 18.48 38.20
C HIS A 7 -52.44 18.99 36.93
N THR A 8 -51.28 19.62 37.09
CA THR A 8 -50.36 19.91 36.00
C THR A 8 -49.52 18.65 35.72
N ALA A 9 -49.58 18.15 34.48
CA ALA A 9 -48.65 17.13 34.01
C ALA A 9 -47.23 17.73 33.89
N PRO A 10 -46.16 17.01 34.25
CA PRO A 10 -44.81 17.53 34.14
C PRO A 10 -44.35 17.50 32.68
N VAL A 11 -43.99 18.67 32.17
CA VAL A 11 -43.18 18.84 30.95
C VAL A 11 -41.76 18.39 31.27
N GLY A 12 -41.20 17.48 30.46
CA GLY A 12 -39.75 17.28 30.40
C GLY A 12 -39.21 15.86 30.54
N GLN A 13 -39.76 14.87 29.84
CA GLN A 13 -38.94 13.72 29.43
C GLN A 13 -38.13 14.12 28.19
N VAL A 14 -37.07 14.90 28.40
CA VAL A 14 -36.01 15.01 27.41
C VAL A 14 -35.33 13.65 27.38
N PHE A 15 -35.60 12.87 26.33
CA PHE A 15 -34.84 11.67 26.00
C PHE A 15 -33.35 12.04 25.98
N ARG A 16 -32.64 11.75 27.07
CA ARG A 16 -31.17 11.71 27.08
C ARG A 16 -30.74 10.49 26.27
N LEU A 17 -30.87 10.58 24.95
CA LEU A 17 -30.15 9.69 24.04
C LEU A 17 -28.67 9.90 24.35
N ARG A 18 -28.04 8.90 24.99
CA ARG A 18 -26.61 8.95 25.27
C ARG A 18 -25.89 9.14 23.93
N PRO A 19 -24.98 10.13 23.79
CA PRO A 19 -24.31 10.42 22.53
C PRO A 19 -23.70 9.18 21.87
N PHE A 20 -23.28 8.22 22.69
CA PHE A 20 -22.74 6.93 22.28
C PHE A 20 -23.70 6.09 21.43
N HIS A 21 -24.99 5.98 21.77
CA HIS A 21 -25.94 5.17 20.98
C HIS A 21 -26.28 5.84 19.65
N VAL A 22 -26.36 7.17 19.64
CA VAL A 22 -26.53 7.94 18.39
C VAL A 22 -25.29 7.77 17.51
N LEU A 23 -24.08 7.89 18.06
CA LEU A 23 -22.81 7.66 17.33
C LEU A 23 -22.67 6.24 16.79
N VAL A 24 -23.08 5.22 17.54
CA VAL A 24 -23.05 3.82 17.09
C VAL A 24 -24.10 3.58 16.00
N ALA A 25 -25.30 4.14 16.13
CA ALA A 25 -26.36 4.00 15.13
C ALA A 25 -26.04 4.78 13.84
N THR A 26 -25.54 6.02 13.96
CA THR A 26 -25.14 6.83 12.80
C THR A 26 -23.85 6.30 12.17
N GLY A 27 -22.88 5.85 12.97
CA GLY A 27 -21.66 5.21 12.49
C GLY A 27 -21.93 3.88 11.78
N GLY A 28 -22.80 3.04 12.36
CA GLY A 28 -23.26 1.79 11.74
C GLY A 28 -24.07 2.02 10.46
N GLY A 29 -24.97 3.00 10.47
CA GLY A 29 -25.75 3.41 9.30
C GLY A 29 -24.86 3.96 8.18
N TYR A 30 -23.86 4.78 8.51
CA TYR A 30 -22.89 5.31 7.56
C TYR A 30 -21.99 4.20 6.97
N ALA A 31 -21.50 3.28 7.81
CA ALA A 31 -20.73 2.13 7.35
C ALA A 31 -21.55 1.21 6.44
N GLY A 32 -22.83 1.00 6.77
CA GLY A 32 -23.79 0.27 5.94
C GLY A 32 -24.05 0.96 4.60
N TYR A 33 -24.29 2.28 4.62
CA TYR A 33 -24.48 3.09 3.41
C TYR A 33 -23.25 3.05 2.49
N ARG A 34 -22.05 3.21 3.05
CA ARG A 34 -20.80 3.10 2.30
C ARG A 34 -20.62 1.73 1.65
N LYS A 35 -20.90 0.66 2.40
CA LYS A 35 -20.82 -0.71 1.89
C LYS A 35 -21.85 -0.96 0.78
N TYR A 36 -23.03 -0.35 0.87
CA TYR A 36 -24.05 -0.37 -0.17
C TYR A 36 -23.61 0.40 -1.42
N GLU A 37 -23.00 1.57 -1.29
CA GLU A 37 -22.43 2.29 -2.44
C GLU A 37 -21.32 1.49 -3.13
N ASP A 38 -20.39 0.91 -2.36
CA ASP A 38 -19.33 0.07 -2.93
C ASP A 38 -19.93 -1.13 -3.69
N TYR A 39 -20.96 -1.79 -3.13
CA TYR A 39 -21.69 -2.86 -3.79
C TYR A 39 -22.41 -2.38 -5.06
N LYS A 40 -23.09 -1.22 -5.01
CA LYS A 40 -23.79 -0.63 -6.16
C LYS A 40 -22.82 -0.33 -7.30
N LEU A 41 -21.66 0.24 -7.00
CA LEU A 41 -20.60 0.51 -7.98
C LEU A 41 -20.09 -0.80 -8.60
N GLU A 42 -19.85 -1.83 -7.80
CA GLU A 42 -19.43 -3.15 -8.31
C GLU A 42 -20.47 -3.78 -9.25
N GLN A 43 -21.76 -3.60 -8.96
CA GLN A 43 -22.85 -4.08 -9.83
C GLN A 43 -22.97 -3.28 -11.13
N LEU A 44 -22.75 -1.96 -11.09
CA LEU A 44 -22.71 -1.11 -12.29
C LEU A 44 -21.52 -1.49 -13.18
N GLU A 45 -20.36 -1.78 -12.59
CA GLU A 45 -19.18 -2.27 -13.30
C GLU A 45 -19.41 -3.65 -13.93
N LYS A 46 -20.07 -4.58 -13.22
CA LYS A 46 -20.46 -5.89 -13.79
C LYS A 46 -21.42 -5.74 -14.98
N ARG A 47 -22.15 -4.64 -15.05
CA ARG A 47 -23.04 -4.28 -16.17
C ARG A 47 -22.33 -3.50 -17.29
N GLY A 48 -21.03 -3.24 -17.17
CA GLY A 48 -20.25 -2.51 -18.17
C GLY A 48 -20.55 -1.00 -18.22
N ILE A 49 -21.19 -0.44 -17.19
CA ILE A 49 -21.50 0.98 -17.13
C ILE A 49 -20.30 1.70 -16.51
N GLU A 50 -19.65 2.57 -17.29
CA GLU A 50 -18.60 3.45 -16.78
C GLU A 50 -19.21 4.51 -15.86
N VAL A 51 -18.90 4.42 -14.56
CA VAL A 51 -19.31 5.40 -13.57
C VAL A 51 -18.20 6.44 -13.42
N PRO A 52 -18.48 7.74 -13.60
CA PRO A 52 -17.46 8.77 -13.42
C PRO A 52 -16.96 8.75 -11.97
N VAL A 53 -15.65 8.75 -11.80
CA VAL A 53 -15.03 8.71 -10.47
C VAL A 53 -15.27 10.04 -9.77
N LYS A 54 -15.97 10.01 -8.63
CA LYS A 54 -16.15 11.19 -7.78
C LYS A 54 -14.91 11.37 -6.91
N LEU A 55 -14.09 12.34 -7.27
CA LEU A 55 -12.92 12.73 -6.48
C LEU A 55 -13.33 13.50 -5.23
N ALA A 56 -12.55 13.31 -4.16
CA ALA A 56 -12.66 14.08 -2.93
C ALA A 56 -12.34 15.55 -3.20
N SER A 57 -13.11 16.45 -2.57
CA SER A 57 -12.74 17.86 -2.53
C SER A 57 -11.51 18.09 -1.64
N GLU A 58 -10.82 19.21 -1.81
CA GLU A 58 -9.63 19.52 -0.99
C GLU A 58 -9.93 19.55 0.51
N TRP A 59 -11.11 20.06 0.90
CA TRP A 59 -11.52 20.11 2.31
C TRP A 59 -11.84 18.71 2.87
N GLU A 60 -12.40 17.80 2.07
CA GLU A 60 -12.64 16.40 2.46
C GLU A 60 -11.30 15.69 2.70
N VAL A 61 -10.32 15.92 1.81
CA VAL A 61 -8.97 15.39 1.97
C VAL A 61 -8.29 15.99 3.20
N ALA A 62 -8.43 17.30 3.44
CA ALA A 62 -7.87 17.97 4.61
C ALA A 62 -8.49 17.43 5.92
N LEU A 63 -9.81 17.24 5.95
CA LEU A 63 -10.51 16.63 7.08
C LEU A 63 -10.03 15.20 7.31
N TYR A 64 -9.87 14.39 6.27
CA TYR A 64 -9.34 13.04 6.40
C TYR A 64 -7.88 13.04 6.91
N LYS A 65 -7.04 13.97 6.43
CA LYS A 65 -5.66 14.17 6.90
C LYS A 65 -5.58 14.67 8.35
N SER A 66 -6.65 15.26 8.90
CA SER A 66 -6.72 15.70 10.30
C SER A 66 -6.82 14.52 11.29
N VAL A 67 -7.28 13.35 10.82
CA VAL A 67 -7.29 12.14 11.62
C VAL A 67 -5.83 11.76 11.93
N PRO A 68 -5.46 11.53 13.21
CA PRO A 68 -4.08 11.26 13.60
C PRO A 68 -3.67 9.81 13.26
N THR A 69 -3.74 9.46 11.97
CA THR A 69 -3.53 8.12 11.42
C THR A 69 -2.16 7.54 11.81
N ARG A 70 -1.11 8.37 11.90
CA ARG A 70 0.21 7.93 12.39
C ARG A 70 0.20 7.53 13.86
N LEU A 71 -0.45 8.32 14.73
CA LEU A 71 -0.59 8.00 16.15
C LEU A 71 -1.37 6.70 16.34
N LEU A 72 -2.49 6.56 15.63
CA LEU A 72 -3.32 5.35 15.64
C LEU A 72 -2.53 4.14 15.13
N SER A 73 -1.75 4.30 14.04
CA SER A 73 -0.93 3.22 13.48
C SER A 73 0.20 2.80 14.44
N ARG A 74 0.80 3.75 15.17
CA ARG A 74 1.78 3.43 16.22
C ARG A 74 1.15 2.73 17.42
N ALA A 75 -0.01 3.21 17.89
CA ALA A 75 -0.73 2.58 18.99
C ALA A 75 -1.15 1.15 18.61
N TRP A 76 -1.66 0.97 17.39
CA TRP A 76 -2.01 -0.34 16.83
C TRP A 76 -0.79 -1.25 16.69
N GLY A 77 0.34 -0.71 16.19
CA GLY A 77 1.60 -1.45 16.10
C GLY A 77 2.09 -1.94 17.48
N ARG A 78 2.04 -1.08 18.51
CA ARG A 78 2.38 -1.45 19.89
C ARG A 78 1.44 -2.51 20.44
N LEU A 79 0.13 -2.35 20.22
CA LEU A 79 -0.89 -3.32 20.65
C LEU A 79 -0.69 -4.69 20.00
N ASN A 80 -0.35 -4.73 18.70
CA ASN A 80 -0.11 -5.97 17.97
C ASN A 80 1.17 -6.70 18.37
N GLN A 81 2.10 -6.01 19.05
CA GLN A 81 3.32 -6.59 19.59
C GLN A 81 3.13 -7.15 21.02
N VAL A 82 2.01 -6.82 21.69
CA VAL A 82 1.71 -7.36 23.01
C VAL A 82 1.49 -8.86 22.92
N GLU A 83 2.20 -9.61 23.77
CA GLU A 83 2.04 -11.05 23.85
C GLU A 83 0.65 -11.42 24.38
N LEU A 84 -0.07 -12.21 23.60
CA LEU A 84 -1.39 -12.70 23.99
C LEU A 84 -1.23 -13.93 24.89
N PRO A 85 -1.99 -14.02 26.00
CA PRO A 85 -2.10 -15.25 26.78
C PRO A 85 -2.50 -16.43 25.89
N THR A 86 -1.96 -17.62 26.15
CA THR A 86 -2.16 -18.83 25.31
C THR A 86 -3.63 -19.16 25.06
N TRP A 87 -4.48 -18.99 26.08
CA TRP A 87 -5.92 -19.21 25.98
C TRP A 87 -6.65 -18.19 25.08
N LEU A 88 -6.09 -16.99 24.90
CA LEU A 88 -6.66 -15.92 24.09
C LEU A 88 -6.17 -15.94 22.63
N ARG A 89 -5.03 -16.59 22.36
CA ARG A 89 -4.46 -16.72 21.00
C ARG A 89 -5.44 -17.33 20.01
N LYS A 90 -5.95 -18.53 20.31
CA LYS A 90 -6.88 -19.25 19.42
C LYS A 90 -8.15 -18.44 19.09
N PRO A 91 -8.93 -17.88 20.04
CA PRO A 91 -10.13 -17.12 19.70
C PRO A 91 -9.83 -15.84 18.92
N VAL A 92 -8.79 -15.08 19.29
CA VAL A 92 -8.42 -13.83 18.60
C VAL A 92 -7.99 -14.11 17.16
N TYR A 93 -7.08 -15.07 16.96
CA TYR A 93 -6.62 -15.43 15.62
C TYR A 93 -7.70 -16.09 14.78
N SER A 94 -8.58 -16.91 15.37
CA SER A 94 -9.73 -17.49 14.65
C SER A 94 -10.71 -16.42 14.18
N LEU A 95 -10.99 -15.42 15.02
CA LEU A 95 -11.82 -14.28 14.62
C LEU A 95 -11.17 -13.51 13.46
N TYR A 96 -9.86 -13.30 13.51
CA TYR A 96 -9.11 -12.64 12.44
C TYR A 96 -9.15 -13.44 11.13
N ILE A 97 -8.89 -14.75 11.20
CA ILE A 97 -8.94 -15.68 10.06
C ILE A 97 -10.32 -15.64 9.40
N TRP A 98 -11.38 -15.68 10.21
CA TRP A 98 -12.75 -15.62 9.72
C TRP A 98 -13.07 -14.25 9.08
N THR A 99 -12.64 -13.16 9.71
CA THR A 99 -12.93 -11.79 9.25
C THR A 99 -12.23 -11.45 7.93
N PHE A 100 -10.98 -11.90 7.76
CA PHE A 100 -10.14 -11.53 6.61
C PHE A 100 -9.90 -12.67 5.61
N GLY A 101 -10.45 -13.86 5.86
CA GLY A 101 -10.33 -15.00 4.94
C GLY A 101 -8.92 -15.55 4.82
N VAL A 102 -8.17 -15.58 5.93
CA VAL A 102 -6.76 -16.03 5.94
C VAL A 102 -6.67 -17.53 5.67
N ASN A 103 -5.90 -17.95 4.67
CA ASN A 103 -5.66 -19.37 4.43
C ASN A 103 -4.49 -19.90 5.28
N MET A 104 -4.81 -20.57 6.40
CA MET A 104 -3.79 -21.13 7.29
C MET A 104 -3.11 -22.39 6.75
N LYS A 105 -3.69 -23.10 5.77
CA LYS A 105 -3.07 -24.32 5.20
C LYS A 105 -1.75 -24.03 4.47
N GLU A 106 -1.57 -22.78 4.05
CA GLU A 106 -0.37 -22.30 3.36
C GLU A 106 0.71 -21.80 4.32
N ALA A 107 0.38 -21.58 5.59
CA ALA A 107 1.32 -21.12 6.60
C ALA A 107 2.31 -22.23 6.98
N ALA A 108 3.57 -21.86 7.23
CA ALA A 108 4.60 -22.81 7.66
C ALA A 108 4.28 -23.43 9.03
N VAL A 109 3.63 -22.66 9.90
CA VAL A 109 3.12 -23.12 11.21
C VAL A 109 1.60 -22.95 11.20
N GLU A 110 0.87 -24.05 11.21
CA GLU A 110 -0.60 -24.00 11.19
C GLU A 110 -1.20 -23.78 12.58
N ASP A 111 -0.48 -24.18 13.63
CA ASP A 111 -0.96 -24.07 15.00
C ASP A 111 -0.91 -22.61 15.50
N LEU A 112 -2.09 -22.10 15.83
CA LEU A 112 -2.32 -20.73 16.28
C LEU A 112 -1.68 -20.41 17.63
N HIS A 113 -1.36 -21.42 18.46
CA HIS A 113 -0.75 -21.18 19.77
C HIS A 113 0.72 -20.77 19.67
N HIS A 114 1.39 -21.05 18.55
CA HIS A 114 2.79 -20.72 18.34
C HIS A 114 3.03 -19.23 18.15
N TYR A 115 2.06 -18.51 17.60
CA TYR A 115 2.14 -17.06 17.41
C TYR A 115 1.96 -16.35 18.75
N ARG A 116 2.96 -15.57 19.17
CA ARG A 116 2.93 -14.87 20.46
C ARG A 116 2.01 -13.66 20.45
N ASN A 117 1.96 -12.96 19.32
CA ASN A 117 1.23 -11.71 19.16
C ASN A 117 0.66 -11.56 17.74
N LEU A 118 -0.14 -10.53 17.47
CA LEU A 118 -0.79 -10.37 16.17
C LEU A 118 0.22 -10.00 15.07
N SER A 119 1.28 -9.27 15.41
CA SER A 119 2.35 -8.92 14.45
C SER A 119 3.11 -10.15 13.94
N GLU A 120 3.31 -11.18 14.77
CA GLU A 120 3.93 -12.44 14.35
C GLU A 120 3.00 -13.28 13.47
N PHE A 121 1.72 -13.36 13.83
CA PHE A 121 0.68 -14.00 13.02
C PHE A 121 0.55 -13.33 11.63
N PHE A 122 0.61 -12.00 11.61
CA PHE A 122 0.52 -11.22 10.38
C PHE A 122 1.73 -11.44 9.44
N ARG A 123 2.92 -11.59 10.03
CA ARG A 123 4.18 -11.88 9.31
C ARG A 123 4.49 -13.39 9.24
N ARG A 124 3.47 -14.24 9.35
CA ARG A 124 3.63 -15.69 9.25
C ARG A 124 4.41 -16.04 7.99
N LYS A 125 5.38 -16.94 8.12
CA LYS A 125 6.05 -17.54 6.96
C LYS A 125 5.10 -18.49 6.25
N LEU A 126 5.18 -18.55 4.94
CA LEU A 126 4.46 -19.53 4.13
C LEU A 126 5.33 -20.78 3.93
N LYS A 127 4.68 -21.91 3.62
CA LYS A 127 5.38 -23.14 3.21
C LYS A 127 6.13 -22.88 1.89
N PRO A 128 7.36 -23.37 1.69
CA PRO A 128 8.11 -23.15 0.45
C PRO A 128 7.35 -23.56 -0.81
N GLN A 129 6.61 -24.68 -0.75
CA GLN A 129 5.80 -25.18 -1.85
C GLN A 129 4.51 -24.38 -2.12
N ALA A 130 4.11 -23.45 -1.24
CA ALA A 130 2.87 -22.69 -1.40
C ALA A 130 2.98 -21.58 -2.45
N ARG A 131 4.21 -21.13 -2.78
CA ARG A 131 4.49 -20.03 -3.72
C ARG A 131 5.63 -20.41 -4.66
N PRO A 132 5.39 -21.27 -5.66
CA PRO A 132 6.39 -21.55 -6.67
C PRO A 132 6.69 -20.29 -7.49
N VAL A 133 7.97 -19.95 -7.61
CA VAL A 133 8.43 -18.80 -8.40
C VAL A 133 8.46 -19.19 -9.88
N CYS A 134 7.81 -18.40 -10.73
CA CYS A 134 7.82 -18.64 -12.16
C CYS A 134 9.25 -18.46 -12.74
N GLY A 135 9.82 -19.55 -13.26
CA GLY A 135 11.15 -19.53 -13.89
C GLY A 135 11.18 -18.83 -15.25
N VAL A 136 10.14 -19.03 -16.06
CA VAL A 136 10.09 -18.64 -17.49
C VAL A 136 9.95 -17.13 -17.69
N HIS A 137 9.17 -16.47 -16.84
CA HIS A 137 8.84 -15.05 -17.02
C HIS A 137 9.90 -14.15 -16.35
N SER A 138 10.10 -12.98 -16.96
CA SER A 138 11.14 -12.03 -16.53
C SER A 138 10.74 -11.29 -15.27
N VAL A 139 9.45 -11.02 -15.08
CA VAL A 139 8.91 -10.28 -13.93
C VAL A 139 7.77 -11.07 -13.30
N ILE A 140 7.89 -11.32 -11.99
CA ILE A 140 6.87 -11.98 -11.18
C ILE A 140 6.23 -10.98 -10.20
N SER A 141 5.09 -11.36 -9.64
CA SER A 141 4.46 -10.59 -8.57
C SER A 141 5.35 -10.61 -7.32
N PRO A 142 5.72 -9.45 -6.75
CA PRO A 142 6.55 -9.35 -5.55
C PRO A 142 5.80 -9.76 -4.28
N SER A 143 4.47 -9.77 -4.29
CA SER A 143 3.64 -10.10 -3.14
C SER A 143 2.33 -10.78 -3.56
N ASP A 144 1.64 -11.34 -2.57
CA ASP A 144 0.23 -11.67 -2.71
C ASP A 144 -0.59 -10.37 -2.72
N GLY A 145 -1.73 -10.36 -3.41
CA GLY A 145 -2.62 -9.21 -3.36
C GLY A 145 -3.65 -9.17 -4.48
N LYS A 146 -4.14 -7.96 -4.74
CA LYS A 146 -5.07 -7.63 -5.83
C LYS A 146 -4.41 -6.63 -6.76
N ILE A 147 -4.41 -6.92 -8.05
CA ILE A 147 -3.96 -5.97 -9.07
C ILE A 147 -4.95 -4.82 -9.12
N LEU A 148 -4.51 -3.62 -8.75
CA LEU A 148 -5.35 -2.42 -8.83
C LEU A 148 -5.33 -1.85 -10.24
N ASN A 149 -4.12 -1.66 -10.77
CA ASN A 149 -3.90 -1.14 -12.10
C ASN A 149 -2.52 -1.56 -12.65
N PHE A 150 -2.39 -1.60 -13.96
CA PHE A 150 -1.13 -1.87 -14.64
C PHE A 150 -1.19 -1.32 -16.07
N GLY A 151 -0.04 -1.03 -16.65
CA GLY A 151 0.01 -0.55 -18.02
C GLY A 151 1.30 0.20 -18.32
N GLN A 152 1.31 0.84 -19.48
CA GLN A 152 2.36 1.75 -19.89
C GLN A 152 2.18 3.09 -19.18
N VAL A 153 3.27 3.67 -18.68
CA VAL A 153 3.30 5.04 -18.16
C VAL A 153 3.22 6.01 -19.33
N LYS A 154 2.26 6.95 -19.29
CA LYS A 154 2.01 7.93 -20.34
C LYS A 154 2.03 9.33 -19.73
N ASN A 155 2.61 10.30 -20.45
CA ASN A 155 2.66 11.71 -20.05
C ASN A 155 3.25 11.95 -18.65
N CYS A 156 4.23 11.14 -18.21
CA CYS A 156 4.77 11.20 -16.83
C CYS A 156 3.71 11.00 -15.73
N GLU A 157 2.57 10.39 -16.05
CA GLU A 157 1.52 10.06 -15.09
C GLU A 157 1.36 8.55 -14.95
N VAL A 158 1.15 8.12 -13.71
CA VAL A 158 0.83 6.74 -13.38
C VAL A 158 -0.60 6.68 -12.88
N GLU A 159 -1.36 5.74 -13.43
CA GLU A 159 -2.75 5.57 -13.00
C GLU A 159 -2.81 4.71 -11.73
N GLN A 160 -3.38 5.29 -10.67
CA GLN A 160 -3.59 4.71 -9.34
C GLN A 160 -4.69 3.64 -9.38
N VAL A 161 -5.92 4.05 -9.73
CA VAL A 161 -7.09 3.19 -9.89
C VAL A 161 -8.10 3.90 -10.80
N LYS A 162 -8.53 3.26 -11.89
CA LYS A 162 -9.71 3.65 -12.70
C LYS A 162 -9.72 5.14 -13.07
N GLY A 163 -8.69 5.61 -13.76
CA GLY A 163 -8.55 6.96 -14.28
C GLY A 163 -8.05 8.01 -13.28
N VAL A 164 -7.89 7.67 -11.99
CA VAL A 164 -7.22 8.55 -11.03
C VAL A 164 -5.71 8.44 -11.23
N THR A 165 -5.05 9.52 -11.63
CA THR A 165 -3.60 9.54 -11.90
C THR A 165 -2.81 10.31 -10.84
N TYR A 166 -1.50 10.08 -10.82
CA TYR A 166 -0.51 10.85 -10.06
C TYR A 166 0.76 11.06 -10.87
N SER A 167 1.47 12.15 -10.60
CA SER A 167 2.74 12.46 -11.25
C SER A 167 3.83 11.45 -10.84
N LEU A 168 4.51 10.91 -11.85
CA LEU A 168 5.65 10.02 -11.70
C LEU A 168 6.81 10.69 -10.95
N GLU A 169 7.06 11.96 -11.26
CA GLU A 169 8.08 12.78 -10.61
C GLU A 169 7.74 13.03 -9.14
N SER A 170 6.48 13.35 -8.83
CA SER A 170 6.06 13.52 -7.43
C SER A 170 6.13 12.21 -6.65
N PHE A 171 5.99 11.06 -7.30
CA PHE A 171 6.04 9.74 -6.68
C PHE A 171 7.47 9.25 -6.43
N LEU A 172 8.34 9.29 -7.44
CA LEU A 172 9.74 8.86 -7.33
C LEU A 172 10.65 9.93 -6.72
N GLY A 173 10.23 11.20 -6.79
CA GLY A 173 11.01 12.39 -6.45
C GLY A 173 12.01 12.78 -7.53
N PRO A 174 12.73 13.91 -7.33
CA PRO A 174 13.69 14.42 -8.30
C PRO A 174 14.84 13.43 -8.51
N ARG A 175 15.37 13.30 -9.73
CA ARG A 175 16.59 12.52 -9.92
C ARG A 175 17.76 13.24 -9.25
N VAL A 176 18.52 12.51 -8.45
CA VAL A 176 19.83 12.94 -8.00
C VAL A 176 20.82 12.27 -8.93
N SER A 177 21.34 13.00 -9.92
CA SER A 177 22.48 12.48 -10.67
C SER A 177 23.70 12.54 -9.75
N THR A 178 24.47 11.45 -9.68
CA THR A 178 25.72 11.40 -8.89
C THR A 178 26.77 12.41 -9.41
N GLU A 179 26.53 12.99 -10.59
CA GLU A 179 27.39 13.96 -11.27
C GLU A 179 26.97 15.43 -11.02
N GLU A 180 25.85 15.71 -10.36
CA GLU A 180 25.38 17.08 -10.11
C GLU A 180 26.16 17.86 -9.02
N LEU A 181 27.25 17.30 -8.49
CA LEU A 181 28.28 18.06 -7.76
C LEU A 181 29.29 18.75 -8.70
N HIS A 182 29.26 18.47 -10.01
CA HIS A 182 30.05 19.18 -11.02
C HIS A 182 29.23 19.43 -12.29
N PHE A 183 28.61 20.61 -12.37
CA PHE A 183 28.14 21.30 -13.58
C PHE A 183 27.64 20.42 -14.74
N SER A 184 26.33 20.18 -14.81
CA SER A 184 25.60 19.95 -16.07
C SER A 184 24.12 20.12 -15.84
N GLN A 185 23.57 21.25 -16.31
CA GLN A 185 22.13 21.41 -16.46
C GLN A 185 21.64 20.34 -17.46
N ALA A 186 20.70 19.50 -17.04
CA ALA A 186 20.00 18.60 -17.95
C ALA A 186 19.45 19.41 -19.15
N PRO A 187 19.44 18.86 -20.38
CA PRO A 187 18.91 19.56 -21.54
C PRO A 187 17.48 20.05 -21.27
N PRO A 188 17.17 21.34 -21.52
CA PRO A 188 15.82 21.86 -21.33
C PRO A 188 14.88 21.17 -22.33
N GLY A 189 13.96 20.34 -21.84
CA GLY A 189 12.90 19.72 -22.66
C GLY A 189 12.71 18.21 -22.49
N ASN A 190 13.61 17.50 -21.80
CA ASN A 190 13.42 16.05 -21.59
C ASN A 190 12.43 15.80 -20.44
N SER A 191 11.30 15.18 -20.77
CA SER A 191 10.30 14.73 -19.78
C SER A 191 10.93 13.79 -18.75
N PHE A 192 10.46 13.83 -17.50
CA PHE A 192 10.97 12.96 -16.42
C PHE A 192 10.96 11.47 -16.82
N GLN A 193 9.96 11.04 -17.58
CA GLN A 193 9.88 9.69 -18.15
C GLN A 193 11.06 9.38 -19.10
N GLN A 194 11.44 10.30 -19.97
CA GLN A 194 12.60 10.12 -20.86
C GLN A 194 13.92 10.06 -20.09
N GLN A 195 14.01 10.72 -18.93
CA GLN A 195 15.18 10.60 -18.08
C GLN A 195 15.29 9.18 -17.49
N LEU A 196 14.15 8.54 -17.20
CA LEU A 196 14.12 7.19 -16.63
C LEU A 196 14.40 6.08 -17.65
N VAL A 197 13.98 6.25 -18.90
CA VAL A 197 14.21 5.26 -19.98
C VAL A 197 15.66 5.35 -20.44
N THR A 198 16.45 4.34 -20.10
CA THR A 198 17.90 4.32 -20.34
C THR A 198 18.29 3.68 -21.67
N LYS A 199 17.45 2.81 -22.24
CA LYS A 199 17.73 2.08 -23.49
C LYS A 199 16.78 2.50 -24.60
N GLU A 200 17.33 2.59 -25.81
CA GLU A 200 16.56 2.90 -27.01
C GLU A 200 15.57 1.78 -27.32
N GLY A 201 14.35 2.14 -27.74
CA GLY A 201 13.29 1.19 -28.08
C GLY A 201 12.50 0.66 -26.88
N ASN A 202 12.88 1.00 -25.65
CA ASN A 202 12.14 0.65 -24.44
C ASN A 202 11.09 1.71 -24.06
N GLU A 203 10.15 1.30 -23.21
CA GLU A 203 9.13 2.14 -22.61
C GLU A 203 9.01 1.84 -21.11
N LEU A 204 8.37 2.75 -20.38
CA LEU A 204 8.15 2.62 -18.95
C LEU A 204 6.79 1.99 -18.68
N TYR A 205 6.77 0.97 -17.84
CA TYR A 205 5.57 0.25 -17.42
C TYR A 205 5.39 0.34 -15.91
N HIS A 206 4.16 0.18 -15.44
CA HIS A 206 3.85 0.15 -14.03
C HIS A 206 2.87 -0.95 -13.66
N CYS A 207 2.90 -1.38 -12.41
CA CYS A 207 1.95 -2.32 -11.82
C CYS A 207 1.70 -1.96 -10.36
N VAL A 208 0.44 -1.80 -9.98
CA VAL A 208 -0.01 -1.44 -8.64
C VAL A 208 -0.70 -2.64 -8.00
N ILE A 209 -0.15 -3.12 -6.90
CA ILE A 209 -0.59 -4.33 -6.20
C ILE A 209 -1.00 -3.96 -4.79
N TYR A 210 -2.27 -4.16 -4.46
CA TYR A 210 -2.83 -3.94 -3.13
C TYR A 210 -2.79 -5.20 -2.29
N LEU A 211 -2.24 -5.11 -1.08
CA LEU A 211 -2.19 -6.19 -0.12
C LEU A 211 -3.32 -5.99 0.89
N ALA A 212 -4.36 -6.82 0.81
CA ALA A 212 -5.46 -6.82 1.75
C ALA A 212 -5.01 -7.42 3.09
N PRO A 213 -5.66 -7.10 4.23
CA PRO A 213 -5.20 -7.57 5.55
C PRO A 213 -5.10 -9.10 5.74
N GLY A 214 -5.78 -9.89 4.91
CA GLY A 214 -5.72 -11.35 4.96
C GLY A 214 -4.54 -11.96 4.18
N ASP A 215 -3.89 -11.16 3.33
CA ASP A 215 -2.85 -11.62 2.41
C ASP A 215 -1.52 -11.87 3.16
N TYR A 216 -0.51 -12.32 2.41
CA TYR A 216 0.86 -12.42 2.88
C TYR A 216 1.59 -11.09 2.70
N HIS A 217 2.13 -10.54 3.79
CA HIS A 217 2.62 -9.16 3.83
C HIS A 217 4.15 -9.01 3.80
N CYS A 218 4.88 -10.10 3.52
CA CYS A 218 6.24 -9.94 3.02
C CYS A 218 6.20 -9.74 1.51
N PHE A 219 7.21 -9.04 1.01
CA PHE A 219 7.40 -8.82 -0.40
C PHE A 219 8.84 -9.13 -0.80
N HIS A 220 8.95 -9.50 -2.06
CA HIS A 220 10.11 -10.16 -2.63
C HIS A 220 10.56 -9.43 -3.88
N SER A 221 11.77 -9.75 -4.31
CA SER A 221 12.30 -9.22 -5.55
C SER A 221 11.52 -9.79 -6.75
N PRO A 222 10.92 -8.95 -7.60
CA PRO A 222 10.11 -9.40 -8.72
C PRO A 222 10.95 -9.89 -9.92
N THR A 223 12.23 -9.54 -9.98
CA THR A 223 13.18 -9.89 -11.05
C THR A 223 14.58 -9.96 -10.45
N ASP A 224 15.55 -10.44 -11.22
CA ASP A 224 16.96 -10.13 -10.96
C ASP A 224 17.20 -8.66 -11.28
N TRP A 225 17.72 -7.92 -10.29
CA TRP A 225 18.05 -6.49 -10.41
C TRP A 225 19.01 -6.08 -9.31
N THR A 226 19.58 -4.90 -9.45
CA THR A 226 20.55 -4.34 -8.54
C THR A 226 20.02 -3.04 -7.97
N VAL A 227 19.77 -3.01 -6.66
CA VAL A 227 19.28 -1.82 -5.96
C VAL A 227 20.44 -0.85 -5.73
N SER A 228 20.36 0.34 -6.31
CA SER A 228 21.40 1.36 -6.19
C SER A 228 21.08 2.42 -5.14
N HIS A 229 19.79 2.74 -4.99
CA HIS A 229 19.37 3.89 -4.22
C HIS A 229 18.02 3.67 -3.53
N ARG A 230 17.89 4.25 -2.34
CA ARG A 230 16.66 4.30 -1.56
C ARG A 230 16.29 5.74 -1.28
N ARG A 231 15.05 6.09 -1.60
CA ARG A 231 14.40 7.31 -1.13
C ARG A 231 13.26 7.00 -0.19
N HIS A 232 13.28 7.57 1.01
CA HIS A 232 12.19 7.50 1.97
C HIS A 232 11.42 8.83 1.99
N PHE A 233 10.13 8.78 1.67
CA PHE A 233 9.22 9.90 1.79
C PHE A 233 8.38 9.74 3.04
N PRO A 234 8.64 10.48 4.13
CA PRO A 234 7.71 10.55 5.24
C PRO A 234 6.40 11.23 4.80
N GLY A 235 5.27 10.70 5.26
CA GLY A 235 3.96 11.16 4.82
C GLY A 235 2.81 10.74 5.73
N SER A 236 1.59 10.91 5.25
CA SER A 236 0.39 10.42 5.93
C SER A 236 0.30 8.89 5.88
N LEU A 237 -0.61 8.30 6.66
CA LEU A 237 -0.90 6.87 6.59
C LEU A 237 -2.40 6.69 6.32
N MET A 238 -2.83 7.16 5.16
CA MET A 238 -4.21 7.04 4.70
C MET A 238 -4.50 5.62 4.21
N SER A 239 -5.77 5.20 4.27
CA SER A 239 -6.16 3.86 3.81
C SER A 239 -5.93 3.73 2.30
N VAL A 240 -5.23 2.68 1.88
CA VAL A 240 -4.99 2.36 0.47
C VAL A 240 -5.99 1.36 -0.10
N ASN A 241 -7.11 1.14 0.61
CA ASN A 241 -8.15 0.28 0.09
C ASN A 241 -8.67 0.84 -1.26
N PRO A 242 -9.17 -0.03 -2.18
CA PRO A 242 -9.58 0.42 -3.51
C PRO A 242 -10.67 1.51 -3.49
N GLY A 243 -11.51 1.56 -2.46
CA GLY A 243 -12.52 2.60 -2.29
C GLY A 243 -11.90 3.98 -2.03
N VAL A 244 -10.95 4.09 -1.11
CA VAL A 244 -10.27 5.37 -0.80
C VAL A 244 -9.29 5.75 -1.91
N ALA A 245 -8.61 4.78 -2.52
CA ALA A 245 -7.74 5.02 -3.68
C ALA A 245 -8.50 5.54 -4.92
N ARG A 246 -9.80 5.26 -5.05
CA ARG A 246 -10.63 5.91 -6.09
C ARG A 246 -11.06 7.32 -5.71
N TRP A 247 -11.15 7.62 -4.42
CA TRP A 247 -11.68 8.88 -3.92
C TRP A 247 -10.60 9.95 -3.76
N ILE A 248 -9.43 9.60 -3.25
CA ILE A 248 -8.33 10.54 -2.98
C ILE A 248 -7.33 10.53 -4.14
N LYS A 249 -7.22 11.64 -4.85
CA LYS A 249 -6.18 11.86 -5.87
C LYS A 249 -4.79 11.85 -5.22
N GLU A 250 -3.80 11.30 -5.91
CA GLU A 250 -2.40 11.24 -5.46
C GLU A 250 -2.19 10.61 -4.07
N LEU A 251 -3.08 9.68 -3.70
CA LEU A 251 -3.06 9.01 -2.40
C LEU A 251 -1.69 8.42 -2.08
N PHE A 252 -1.06 7.78 -3.07
CA PHE A 252 0.25 7.16 -2.90
C PHE A 252 1.39 8.17 -2.73
N CYS A 253 1.28 9.37 -3.31
CA CYS A 253 2.25 10.45 -3.13
C CYS A 253 2.13 11.12 -1.76
N HIS A 254 0.93 11.13 -1.19
CA HIS A 254 0.69 11.66 0.16
C HIS A 254 1.08 10.69 1.28
N ASN A 255 1.02 9.39 1.01
CA ASN A 255 1.36 8.39 2.00
C ASN A 255 2.88 8.26 2.20
N GLU A 256 3.25 7.87 3.41
CA GLU A 256 4.61 7.45 3.69
C GLU A 256 4.98 6.26 2.79
N ARG A 257 6.13 6.37 2.11
CA ARG A 257 6.58 5.35 1.16
C ARG A 257 8.10 5.27 1.11
N VAL A 258 8.58 4.09 0.73
CA VAL A 258 10.00 3.79 0.54
C VAL A 258 10.17 3.35 -0.91
N VAL A 259 10.89 4.15 -1.68
CA VAL A 259 11.18 3.92 -3.10
C VAL A 259 12.58 3.32 -3.18
N LEU A 260 12.67 2.11 -3.74
CA LEU A 260 13.95 1.48 -4.09
C LEU A 260 14.10 1.58 -5.60
N THR A 261 15.21 2.17 -6.05
CA THR A 261 15.54 2.32 -7.47
C THR A 261 16.85 1.60 -7.78
N GLY A 262 16.96 1.14 -9.01
CA GLY A 262 18.09 0.37 -9.47
C GLY A 262 17.95 0.00 -10.94
N ASP A 263 18.71 -1.03 -11.33
CA ASP A 263 18.76 -1.50 -12.71
C ASP A 263 18.48 -2.99 -12.80
N TRP A 264 17.66 -3.37 -13.78
CA TRP A 264 17.44 -4.75 -14.17
C TRP A 264 17.89 -4.96 -15.61
N LYS A 265 17.75 -6.17 -16.16
CA LYS A 265 18.25 -6.50 -17.51
C LYS A 265 17.79 -5.55 -18.63
N HIS A 266 16.66 -4.87 -18.50
CA HIS A 266 16.14 -3.92 -19.49
C HIS A 266 16.36 -2.44 -19.13
N GLY A 267 17.08 -2.10 -18.07
CA GLY A 267 17.38 -0.71 -17.70
C GLY A 267 16.79 -0.36 -16.34
N PHE A 268 16.09 0.77 -16.23
CA PHE A 268 15.58 1.26 -14.95
C PHE A 268 14.55 0.33 -14.31
N PHE A 269 14.67 0.11 -12.99
CA PHE A 269 13.70 -0.62 -12.17
C PHE A 269 13.44 0.10 -10.85
N SER A 270 12.18 0.13 -10.44
CA SER A 270 11.75 0.69 -9.16
C SER A 270 10.71 -0.21 -8.50
N LEU A 271 10.94 -0.49 -7.21
CA LEU A 271 9.96 -1.10 -6.32
C LEU A 271 9.67 -0.14 -5.17
N THR A 272 8.43 0.30 -5.07
CA THR A 272 8.00 1.22 -4.03
C THR A 272 7.02 0.55 -3.07
N ALA A 273 7.40 0.53 -1.80
CA ALA A 273 6.56 0.11 -0.70
C ALA A 273 5.78 1.31 -0.15
N VAL A 274 4.45 1.31 -0.29
CA VAL A 274 3.57 2.39 0.19
C VAL A 274 2.86 1.95 1.46
N GLY A 275 3.07 2.70 2.54
CA GLY A 275 2.40 2.50 3.81
C GLY A 275 0.93 2.93 3.75
N ALA A 276 0.13 2.47 4.71
CA ALA A 276 -1.27 2.82 4.84
C ALA A 276 -1.69 2.91 6.31
N THR A 277 -2.98 3.17 6.56
CA THR A 277 -3.53 3.15 7.92
C THR A 277 -3.30 1.79 8.57
N ASN A 278 -2.87 1.81 9.84
CA ASN A 278 -2.54 0.66 10.66
C ASN A 278 -1.24 -0.06 10.27
N VAL A 279 -0.52 0.38 9.23
CA VAL A 279 0.83 -0.10 8.94
C VAL A 279 1.76 0.38 10.04
N GLY A 280 2.22 -0.55 10.88
CA GLY A 280 3.12 -0.22 11.98
C GLY A 280 4.44 0.36 11.50
N SER A 281 5.03 -0.25 10.47
CA SER A 281 6.25 0.18 9.78
C SER A 281 6.43 -0.60 8.47
N ILE A 282 7.25 -0.04 7.56
CA ILE A 282 7.83 -0.69 6.40
C ILE A 282 9.25 -1.11 6.79
N ARG A 283 9.62 -2.36 6.55
CA ARG A 283 10.97 -2.88 6.79
C ARG A 283 11.57 -3.41 5.49
N ILE A 284 12.78 -2.98 5.19
CA ILE A 284 13.61 -3.51 4.10
C ILE A 284 14.73 -4.31 4.76
N TYR A 285 14.94 -5.56 4.36
CA TYR A 285 15.78 -6.48 5.16
C TYR A 285 17.27 -6.13 5.15
N PHE A 286 17.77 -5.62 4.03
CA PHE A 286 19.18 -5.21 3.89
C PHE A 286 19.45 -3.77 4.36
N ASP A 287 18.42 -2.98 4.65
CA ASP A 287 18.56 -1.58 5.12
C ASP A 287 18.08 -1.48 6.57
N GLN A 288 19.02 -1.66 7.50
CA GLN A 288 18.75 -1.64 8.93
C GLN A 288 18.54 -0.22 9.49
N ASP A 289 19.03 0.80 8.77
CA ASP A 289 18.97 2.20 9.18
C ASP A 289 17.63 2.87 8.80
N LEU A 290 16.82 2.20 7.97
CA LEU A 290 15.49 2.67 7.61
C LEU A 290 14.52 2.59 8.79
N HIS A 291 14.11 3.77 9.26
CA HIS A 291 13.04 3.93 10.23
C HIS A 291 11.84 4.63 9.60
N THR A 292 10.70 3.94 9.57
CA THR A 292 9.42 4.48 9.09
C THR A 292 8.45 4.69 10.25
N ASN A 293 7.40 5.49 10.01
CA ASN A 293 6.40 5.87 11.00
C ASN A 293 6.96 6.68 12.20
N SER A 294 8.06 7.42 11.98
CA SER A 294 8.70 8.29 12.97
C SER A 294 7.72 9.33 13.57
N PRO A 295 7.83 9.66 14.87
CA PRO A 295 6.96 10.65 15.56
C PRO A 295 7.03 12.04 14.96
N SER A 296 8.24 12.48 14.62
CA SER A 296 8.52 13.76 13.98
C SER A 296 8.99 13.51 12.55
N TYR A 297 8.49 14.32 11.62
CA TYR A 297 8.97 14.37 10.23
C TYR A 297 8.64 15.74 9.64
N SER A 298 9.41 16.15 8.63
CA SER A 298 9.09 17.34 7.85
C SER A 298 8.18 16.95 6.69
N LYS A 299 7.04 17.64 6.55
CA LYS A 299 6.12 17.39 5.43
C LYS A 299 6.80 17.81 4.13
N GLY A 300 6.79 16.93 3.13
CA GLY A 300 7.40 17.19 1.83
C GLY A 300 8.92 17.00 1.80
N SER A 301 9.57 16.62 2.91
CA SER A 301 10.96 16.18 2.87
C SER A 301 11.06 14.75 2.33
N TYR A 302 12.26 14.36 1.92
CA TYR A 302 12.63 12.98 1.64
C TYR A 302 14.05 12.71 2.16
N ASN A 303 14.35 11.45 2.45
CA ASN A 303 15.67 11.03 2.89
C ASN A 303 16.25 10.08 1.84
N ASP A 304 17.36 10.49 1.23
CA ASP A 304 18.09 9.70 0.25
C ASP A 304 19.21 8.89 0.89
N PHE A 305 19.43 7.70 0.35
CA PHE A 305 20.52 6.82 0.73
C PHE A 305 20.98 6.04 -0.49
N SER A 306 22.26 6.21 -0.83
CA SER A 306 22.91 5.44 -1.90
C SER A 306 23.50 4.17 -1.31
N PHE A 307 23.15 3.02 -1.87
CA PHE A 307 23.84 1.76 -1.58
C PHE A 307 25.14 1.61 -2.38
N ILE A 308 25.32 2.44 -3.41
CA ILE A 308 26.57 2.56 -4.13
C ILE A 308 27.47 3.49 -3.32
N SER A 309 28.64 2.98 -2.93
CA SER A 309 29.66 3.71 -2.19
C SER A 309 31.04 3.47 -2.82
N ASN A 310 32.05 4.23 -2.41
CA ASN A 310 33.42 4.03 -2.89
C ASN A 310 33.95 2.60 -2.66
N ASN A 311 33.43 1.91 -1.64
CA ASN A 311 33.81 0.54 -1.28
C ASN A 311 32.89 -0.54 -1.89
N ASN A 312 31.68 -0.17 -2.33
CA ASN A 312 30.75 -1.05 -3.02
C ASN A 312 30.18 -0.33 -4.25
N LYS A 313 30.83 -0.52 -5.40
CA LYS A 313 30.44 0.12 -6.66
C LYS A 313 29.21 -0.51 -7.31
N GLU A 314 28.81 -1.70 -6.86
CA GLU A 314 27.80 -2.50 -7.54
C GLU A 314 26.40 -2.34 -6.93
N GLY A 315 26.22 -1.74 -5.76
CA GLY A 315 24.91 -1.66 -5.09
C GLY A 315 24.52 -2.99 -4.41
N ILE A 316 23.22 -3.23 -4.20
CA ILE A 316 22.71 -4.47 -3.57
C ILE A 316 22.07 -5.36 -4.64
N PRO A 317 22.70 -6.49 -5.03
CA PRO A 317 22.11 -7.43 -5.97
C PRO A 317 20.95 -8.19 -5.30
N MET A 318 19.82 -8.28 -5.99
CA MET A 318 18.62 -9.00 -5.57
C MET A 318 18.24 -10.03 -6.62
N ARG A 319 18.07 -11.29 -6.21
CA ARG A 319 17.63 -12.37 -7.11
C ARG A 319 16.11 -12.45 -7.19
N LYS A 320 15.57 -12.84 -8.34
CA LYS A 320 14.14 -13.08 -8.53
C LYS A 320 13.60 -14.05 -7.46
N GLY A 321 12.58 -13.61 -6.73
CA GLY A 321 11.96 -14.37 -5.65
C GLY A 321 12.66 -14.27 -4.29
N GLU A 322 13.73 -13.49 -4.18
CA GLU A 322 14.43 -13.27 -2.91
C GLU A 322 13.64 -12.34 -1.98
N HIS A 323 13.70 -12.61 -0.67
CA HIS A 323 13.09 -11.81 0.36
C HIS A 323 13.66 -10.37 0.38
N LEU A 324 12.80 -9.37 0.18
CA LEU A 324 13.22 -7.98 0.09
C LEU A 324 12.72 -7.13 1.28
N GLY A 325 11.48 -7.34 1.71
CA GLY A 325 10.95 -6.60 2.86
C GLY A 325 9.60 -7.12 3.38
N GLU A 326 9.06 -6.41 4.36
CA GLU A 326 7.76 -6.71 4.95
C GLU A 326 7.00 -5.47 5.39
N PHE A 327 5.68 -5.58 5.39
CA PHE A 327 4.77 -4.63 6.01
C PHE A 327 4.21 -5.19 7.32
N ASN A 328 4.06 -4.31 8.30
CA ASN A 328 3.41 -4.69 9.56
C ASN A 328 1.88 -4.63 9.52
N LEU A 329 1.26 -3.93 8.55
CA LEU A 329 -0.16 -4.06 8.20
C LEU A 329 -0.45 -3.64 6.75
N GLY A 330 -1.70 -3.79 6.26
CA GLY A 330 -2.09 -3.66 4.85
C GLY A 330 -1.52 -2.46 4.09
N SER A 331 -1.13 -2.68 2.83
CA SER A 331 -0.20 -1.82 2.11
C SER A 331 -0.37 -1.95 0.60
N THR A 332 0.41 -1.17 -0.14
CA THR A 332 0.46 -1.25 -1.61
C THR A 332 1.90 -1.33 -2.06
N ILE A 333 2.17 -2.15 -3.07
CA ILE A 333 3.43 -2.15 -3.82
C ILE A 333 3.17 -1.55 -5.19
N VAL A 334 4.02 -0.61 -5.57
CA VAL A 334 4.04 -0.05 -6.92
C VAL A 334 5.36 -0.44 -7.58
N LEU A 335 5.26 -1.16 -8.69
CA LEU A 335 6.38 -1.42 -9.58
C LEU A 335 6.37 -0.39 -10.69
N ILE A 336 7.54 0.15 -11.02
CA ILE A 336 7.75 1.01 -12.18
C ILE A 336 9.05 0.56 -12.83
N PHE A 337 9.01 0.11 -14.08
CA PHE A 337 10.17 -0.50 -14.71
C PHE A 337 10.20 -0.27 -16.22
N GLU A 338 11.40 -0.14 -16.74
CA GLU A 338 11.69 0.01 -18.17
C GLU A 338 11.70 -1.35 -18.84
N ALA A 339 10.93 -1.55 -19.91
CA ALA A 339 10.94 -2.80 -20.69
C ALA A 339 10.80 -2.51 -22.19
N PRO A 340 11.14 -3.47 -23.07
CA PRO A 340 10.84 -3.38 -24.50
C PRO A 340 9.35 -3.15 -24.80
N LYS A 341 9.06 -2.45 -25.89
CA LYS A 341 7.69 -2.07 -26.34
C LYS A 341 6.71 -3.22 -26.51
N ASP A 342 7.23 -4.41 -26.81
CA ASP A 342 6.45 -5.63 -26.98
C ASP A 342 6.11 -6.33 -25.66
N PHE A 343 6.55 -5.79 -24.51
CA PHE A 343 6.17 -6.31 -23.20
C PHE A 343 4.65 -6.31 -23.01
N LYS A 344 4.12 -7.49 -22.70
CA LYS A 344 2.69 -7.74 -22.49
C LYS A 344 2.43 -8.22 -21.08
N PHE A 345 1.57 -7.50 -20.38
CA PHE A 345 1.01 -7.96 -19.13
C PHE A 345 0.06 -9.13 -19.36
N ASN A 346 0.21 -10.18 -18.55
CA ASN A 346 -0.76 -11.28 -18.48
C ASN A 346 -1.67 -11.09 -17.27
N LEU A 347 -2.26 -9.90 -17.15
CA LEU A 347 -3.01 -9.48 -15.98
C LEU A 347 -4.41 -8.96 -16.36
N LYS A 348 -5.31 -8.98 -15.39
CA LYS A 348 -6.62 -8.32 -15.45
C LYS A 348 -6.80 -7.42 -14.24
N ALA A 349 -7.34 -6.22 -14.44
CA ALA A 349 -7.58 -5.28 -13.36
C ALA A 349 -8.56 -5.90 -12.34
N GLY A 350 -8.23 -5.81 -11.07
CA GLY A 350 -9.00 -6.39 -9.97
C GLY A 350 -8.81 -7.89 -9.75
N GLN A 351 -7.96 -8.59 -10.52
CA GLN A 351 -7.68 -9.99 -10.24
C GLN A 351 -6.85 -10.15 -8.95
N LYS A 352 -7.03 -11.29 -8.28
CA LYS A 352 -6.08 -11.72 -7.23
C LYS A 352 -4.81 -12.26 -7.90
N ILE A 353 -3.68 -11.99 -7.27
CA ILE A 353 -2.37 -12.49 -7.68
C ILE A 353 -1.61 -12.98 -6.46
N ARG A 354 -0.76 -13.98 -6.66
CA ARG A 354 0.13 -14.52 -5.63
C ARG A 354 1.58 -14.18 -5.93
N PHE A 355 2.39 -14.06 -4.88
CA PHE A 355 3.84 -14.00 -5.00
C PHE A 355 4.34 -15.16 -5.87
N GLY A 356 5.23 -14.86 -6.82
CA GLY A 356 5.81 -15.85 -7.73
C GLY A 356 5.05 -16.05 -9.05
N GLU A 357 3.80 -15.59 -9.15
CA GLU A 357 3.04 -15.62 -10.41
C GLU A 357 3.57 -14.58 -11.40
N ALA A 358 3.49 -14.87 -12.70
CA ALA A 358 4.00 -13.98 -13.73
C ALA A 358 3.16 -12.69 -13.84
N LEU A 359 3.82 -11.53 -13.95
CA LEU A 359 3.15 -10.27 -14.28
C LEU A 359 3.00 -10.09 -15.79
N GLY A 360 4.00 -10.52 -16.55
CA GLY A 360 4.01 -10.36 -17.99
C GLY A 360 5.20 -11.06 -18.63
N SER A 361 5.16 -11.10 -19.96
CA SER A 361 6.21 -11.64 -20.80
C SER A 361 6.62 -10.61 -21.84
N LEU A 362 7.82 -10.81 -22.39
CA LEU A 362 8.17 -10.29 -23.69
C LEU A 362 7.62 -11.25 -24.75
#